data_AF-A0A1W1V573-F1
#
_entry.id   AF-A0A1W1V573-F1
#
_cell.length_a   1.000
_cell.length_b   1.000
_cell.length_c   1.000
_cell.angle_alpha   90.00
_cell.angle_beta   90.00
_cell.angle_gamma   90.00
#
_symmetry.space_group_name_H-M   'P 1'
#
loop_
_entity.id
_entity.type
_entity.pdbx_description
1 polymer ?
#
loop_
_entity_poly.entity_id
_entity_poly.type
_entity_poly.pdbx_seq_one_letter_code
_entity_poly.pdbx_strand_id
1 'polypeptide(L)'
;MEQEKWNLKTDLREMIPGFHDLPEYFKERVPVFKHELINIKEYEENDFEKYTKLTAMMLKAFKYAFEENLEVVLRVFLLAIKEAEKEESLDTLIYYGEIYLKYIELTNSQLKEEDIREEIRKLDGKGDVTMGILEQIEERGIKKGIQKGIKEGEIKTAKNSLKLGIPLEQVAQISELTLEEVKKIKRELEK
;
A
#
# COMPACT_ATOMS: atom_id res chain seq x y z
N MET A 1 -25.26 24.35 -3.85
CA MET A 1 -25.30 23.37 -4.96
C MET A 1 -25.57 22.03 -4.31
N GLU A 2 -26.79 21.52 -4.47
CA GLU A 2 -27.14 20.16 -4.01
C GLU A 2 -26.23 19.17 -4.72
N GLN A 3 -25.47 18.38 -3.95
CA GLN A 3 -24.76 17.23 -4.51
C GLN A 3 -25.83 16.18 -4.81
N GLU A 4 -26.01 15.85 -6.09
CA GLU A 4 -26.89 14.77 -6.51
C GLU A 4 -26.46 13.49 -5.78
N LYS A 5 -27.32 12.96 -4.91
CA LYS A 5 -27.14 11.63 -4.34
C LYS A 5 -27.05 10.64 -5.51
N TRP A 6 -25.94 9.92 -5.58
CA TRP A 6 -25.69 8.90 -6.60
C TRP A 6 -26.86 7.91 -6.64
N ASN A 7 -27.68 7.97 -7.69
CA ASN A 7 -28.82 7.05 -7.88
C ASN A 7 -28.43 5.92 -8.84
N LEU A 8 -27.35 5.21 -8.51
CA LEU A 8 -26.88 4.06 -9.29
C LEU A 8 -27.57 2.79 -8.81
N LYS A 9 -27.95 1.93 -9.76
CA LYS A 9 -28.52 0.62 -9.44
C LYS A 9 -27.45 -0.27 -8.78
N THR A 10 -27.71 -0.69 -7.54
CA THR A 10 -26.78 -1.46 -6.69
C THR A 10 -26.91 -2.99 -6.82
N ASP A 11 -27.82 -3.42 -7.69
CA ASP A 11 -28.07 -4.83 -7.99
C ASP A 11 -27.49 -5.17 -9.36
N LEU A 12 -26.54 -6.11 -9.42
CA LEU A 12 -25.92 -6.50 -10.68
C LEU A 12 -26.93 -7.06 -11.69
N ARG A 13 -28.06 -7.61 -11.24
CA ARG A 13 -29.15 -8.07 -12.12
C ARG A 13 -29.66 -6.94 -13.01
N GLU A 14 -29.75 -5.75 -12.44
CA GLU A 14 -30.23 -4.57 -13.13
C GLU A 14 -29.21 -3.97 -14.10
N MET A 15 -27.96 -4.45 -14.05
CA MET A 15 -26.87 -4.08 -14.94
C MET A 15 -26.70 -5.05 -16.11
N ILE A 16 -27.32 -6.24 -16.05
CA ILE A 16 -27.27 -7.26 -17.11
C ILE A 16 -28.49 -7.06 -18.04
N PRO A 17 -28.29 -6.63 -19.30
CA PRO A 17 -29.40 -6.42 -20.23
C PRO A 17 -30.21 -7.71 -20.45
N GLY A 18 -31.53 -7.64 -20.30
CA GLY A 18 -32.41 -8.79 -20.48
C GLY A 18 -32.29 -9.87 -19.40
N PHE A 19 -31.67 -9.59 -18.24
CA PHE A 19 -31.54 -10.57 -17.16
C PHE A 19 -32.88 -11.20 -16.77
N HIS A 20 -33.92 -10.37 -16.64
CA HIS A 20 -35.26 -10.82 -16.27
C HIS A 20 -35.94 -11.65 -17.37
N ASP A 21 -35.43 -11.62 -18.59
CA ASP A 21 -35.92 -12.40 -19.74
C ASP A 21 -35.18 -13.75 -19.91
N LEU A 22 -34.12 -14.00 -19.15
CA LEU A 22 -33.38 -15.26 -19.21
C LEU A 22 -34.24 -16.45 -18.75
N PRO A 23 -34.09 -17.64 -19.37
CA PRO A 23 -34.67 -18.87 -18.85
C PRO A 23 -34.21 -19.16 -17.43
N GLU A 24 -35.07 -19.76 -16.61
CA GLU A 24 -34.81 -20.00 -15.17
C GLU A 24 -33.51 -20.78 -14.92
N TYR A 25 -33.23 -21.76 -15.80
CA TYR A 25 -31.98 -22.52 -15.79
C TYR A 25 -30.73 -21.63 -15.75
N PHE A 26 -30.73 -20.50 -16.48
CA PHE A 26 -29.60 -19.58 -16.50
C PHE A 26 -29.62 -18.61 -15.32
N LYS A 27 -30.78 -18.13 -14.89
CA LYS A 27 -30.90 -17.21 -13.74
C LYS A 27 -30.30 -17.78 -12.45
N GLU A 28 -30.51 -19.08 -12.20
CA GLU A 28 -29.94 -19.77 -11.02
C GLU A 28 -28.41 -19.95 -11.06
N ARG A 29 -27.81 -19.85 -12.25
CA ARG A 29 -26.37 -20.11 -12.47
C ARG A 29 -25.57 -18.83 -12.67
N VAL A 30 -26.24 -17.69 -12.81
CA VAL A 30 -25.58 -16.38 -12.83
C VAL A 30 -25.40 -15.92 -11.39
N PRO A 31 -24.16 -15.74 -10.91
CA PRO A 31 -23.93 -15.19 -9.59
C PRO A 31 -24.38 -13.73 -9.57
N VAL A 32 -25.41 -13.45 -8.77
CA VAL A 32 -25.98 -12.12 -8.61
C VAL A 32 -25.52 -11.54 -7.27
N PHE A 33 -24.64 -10.55 -7.33
CA PHE A 33 -24.19 -9.82 -6.14
C PHE A 33 -24.95 -8.51 -6.01
N LYS A 34 -25.27 -8.16 -4.77
CA LYS A 34 -25.58 -6.78 -4.39
C LYS A 34 -24.29 -6.12 -3.94
N HIS A 35 -24.07 -4.88 -4.33
CA HIS A 35 -22.93 -4.10 -3.89
C HIS A 35 -23.41 -2.80 -3.24
N GLU A 36 -22.68 -2.32 -2.24
CA GLU A 36 -22.89 -0.98 -1.70
C GLU A 36 -21.98 0.00 -2.44
N LEU A 37 -22.54 1.14 -2.85
CA LEU A 37 -21.75 2.30 -3.26
C LEU A 37 -21.67 3.25 -2.09
N ILE A 38 -20.45 3.51 -1.64
CA ILE A 38 -20.18 4.21 -0.39
C ILE A 38 -19.52 5.55 -0.73
N ASN A 39 -20.15 6.65 -0.33
CA ASN A 39 -19.50 7.95 -0.32
C ASN A 39 -18.77 8.14 1.02
N ILE A 40 -17.51 7.71 1.07
CA ILE A 40 -16.67 7.74 2.29
C ILE A 40 -16.50 9.17 2.83
N LYS A 41 -16.60 10.20 1.98
CA LYS A 41 -16.50 11.60 2.41
C LYS A 41 -17.65 11.98 3.36
N GLU A 42 -18.86 11.51 3.07
CA GLU A 42 -20.07 11.81 3.84
C GLU A 42 -20.27 10.90 5.06
N TYR A 43 -19.48 9.84 5.20
CA TYR A 43 -19.61 8.90 6.31
C TYR A 43 -19.21 9.54 7.64
N GLU A 44 -20.07 9.41 8.64
CA GLU A 44 -19.78 9.76 10.02
C GLU A 44 -19.19 8.55 10.77
N GLU A 45 -18.70 8.75 11.99
CA GLU A 45 -18.07 7.67 12.76
C GLU A 45 -18.99 6.45 12.96
N ASN A 46 -20.29 6.68 13.17
CA ASN A 46 -21.28 5.62 13.36
C ASN A 46 -21.51 4.79 12.08
N ASP A 47 -21.28 5.36 10.90
CA ASP A 47 -21.46 4.63 9.63
C ASP A 47 -20.44 3.50 9.45
N PHE A 48 -19.32 3.57 10.18
CA PHE A 48 -18.30 2.52 10.18
C PHE A 48 -18.64 1.33 11.10
N GLU A 49 -19.56 1.50 12.06
CA GLU A 49 -19.87 0.48 13.08
C GLU A 49 -20.48 -0.80 12.50
N LYS A 50 -21.12 -0.71 11.32
CA LYS A 50 -21.71 -1.86 10.64
C LYS A 50 -20.68 -2.78 9.98
N TYR A 51 -19.42 -2.36 9.86
CA TYR A 51 -18.34 -3.16 9.29
C TYR A 51 -17.49 -3.81 10.38
N THR A 52 -16.73 -4.84 10.01
CA THR A 52 -15.69 -5.39 10.90
C THR A 52 -14.67 -4.31 11.26
N LYS A 53 -14.03 -4.41 12.42
CA LYS A 53 -13.08 -3.37 12.86
C LYS A 53 -11.91 -3.19 11.91
N LEU A 54 -11.45 -4.28 11.31
CA LEU A 54 -10.44 -4.26 10.26
C LEU A 54 -10.91 -3.51 9.00
N THR A 55 -12.14 -3.76 8.55
CA THR A 55 -12.72 -3.08 7.38
C THR A 55 -12.92 -1.59 7.67
N ALA A 56 -13.45 -1.25 8.85
CA ALA A 56 -13.60 0.12 9.30
C ALA A 56 -12.26 0.85 9.34
N MET A 57 -11.20 0.21 9.83
CA MET A 57 -9.84 0.75 9.82
C MET A 57 -9.38 1.09 8.40
N MET A 58 -9.55 0.18 7.43
CA MET A 58 -9.15 0.43 6.04
C MET A 58 -9.98 1.55 5.38
N LEU A 59 -11.30 1.60 5.64
CA LEU A 59 -12.14 2.67 5.12
C LEU A 59 -11.77 4.04 5.74
N LYS A 60 -11.37 4.08 7.01
CA LYS A 60 -10.82 5.28 7.65
C LYS A 60 -9.51 5.71 6.97
N ALA A 61 -8.63 4.78 6.61
CA ALA A 61 -7.43 5.09 5.82
C ALA A 61 -7.77 5.83 4.51
N PHE A 62 -8.81 5.36 3.80
CA PHE A 62 -9.27 6.01 2.58
C PHE A 62 -9.94 7.36 2.84
N LYS A 63 -10.74 7.48 3.91
CA LYS A 63 -11.39 8.74 4.29
C LYS A 63 -10.37 9.84 4.56
N TYR A 64 -9.34 9.52 5.34
CA TYR A 64 -8.33 10.46 5.81
C TYR A 64 -7.07 10.50 4.94
N ALA A 65 -7.10 9.88 3.76
CA ALA A 65 -5.97 9.81 2.82
C ALA A 65 -5.39 11.18 2.43
N PHE A 66 -6.28 12.16 2.29
CA PHE A 66 -5.96 13.52 1.86
C PHE A 66 -5.97 14.52 3.01
N GLU A 67 -6.04 14.04 4.26
CA GLU A 67 -5.90 14.90 5.43
C GLU A 67 -4.44 15.35 5.52
N GLU A 68 -4.23 16.67 5.57
CA GLU A 68 -2.90 17.27 5.64
C GLU A 68 -2.32 17.19 7.05
N ASN A 69 -3.17 17.13 8.07
CA ASN A 69 -2.75 17.01 9.45
C ASN A 69 -2.41 15.56 9.83
N LEU A 70 -1.11 15.25 9.80
CA LEU A 70 -0.58 13.93 10.17
C LEU A 70 -1.03 13.47 11.57
N GLU A 71 -1.09 14.37 12.55
CA GLU A 71 -1.50 14.03 13.91
C GLU A 71 -2.94 13.48 13.92
N VAL A 72 -3.84 14.09 13.15
CA VAL A 72 -5.24 13.63 13.02
C VAL A 72 -5.28 12.23 12.41
N VAL A 73 -4.57 12.03 11.30
CA VAL A 73 -4.50 10.74 10.60
C VAL A 73 -4.00 9.63 11.54
N LEU A 74 -2.92 9.89 12.28
CA LEU A 74 -2.31 8.90 13.15
C LEU A 74 -3.13 8.65 14.42
N ARG A 75 -3.82 9.65 14.96
CA ARG A 75 -4.78 9.44 16.05
C ARG A 75 -5.91 8.51 15.60
N VAL A 76 -6.47 8.74 14.42
CA VAL A 76 -7.52 7.86 13.85
C VAL A 76 -6.99 6.45 13.64
N PHE A 77 -5.77 6.31 13.10
CA PHE A 77 -5.10 5.04 12.92
C PHE A 77 -4.92 4.26 14.23
N LEU A 78 -4.34 4.89 15.26
CA LEU A 78 -4.10 4.25 16.57
C LEU A 78 -5.40 3.82 17.25
N LEU A 79 -6.46 4.65 17.15
CA LEU A 79 -7.78 4.29 17.65
C LEU A 79 -8.36 3.08 16.89
N ALA A 80 -8.23 3.05 15.56
CA ALA A 80 -8.73 1.96 14.74
C ALA A 80 -7.98 0.64 15.03
N ILE A 81 -6.66 0.69 15.23
CA ILE A 81 -5.86 -0.47 15.66
C ILE A 81 -6.37 -1.01 17.00
N LYS A 82 -6.54 -0.14 17.99
CA LYS A 82 -7.05 -0.53 19.33
C LYS A 82 -8.44 -1.17 19.28
N GLU A 83 -9.27 -0.75 18.33
CA GLU A 83 -10.56 -1.40 18.12
C GLU A 83 -10.43 -2.76 17.43
N ALA A 84 -9.58 -2.86 16.41
CA ALA A 84 -9.36 -4.08 15.64
C ALA A 84 -8.61 -5.16 16.44
N GLU A 85 -7.77 -4.76 17.42
CA GLU A 85 -7.14 -5.65 18.41
C GLU A 85 -8.12 -6.54 19.17
N LYS A 86 -9.40 -6.17 19.23
CA LYS A 86 -10.44 -6.95 19.91
C LYS A 86 -10.94 -8.14 19.07
N GLU A 87 -10.72 -8.11 17.76
CA GLU A 87 -11.30 -9.05 16.79
C GLU A 87 -10.23 -9.82 16.00
N GLU A 88 -9.04 -9.24 15.84
CA GLU A 88 -8.01 -9.73 14.92
C GLU A 88 -6.72 -10.16 15.63
N SER A 89 -5.94 -11.02 14.98
CA SER A 89 -4.62 -11.42 15.49
C SER A 89 -3.58 -10.32 15.33
N LEU A 90 -2.54 -10.36 16.17
CA LEU A 90 -1.38 -9.46 16.10
C LEU A 90 -0.77 -9.42 14.69
N ASP A 91 -0.53 -10.58 14.07
CA ASP A 91 0.04 -10.67 12.71
C ASP A 91 -0.84 -9.99 11.66
N THR A 92 -2.17 -10.16 11.77
CA THR A 92 -3.13 -9.52 10.86
C THR A 92 -3.09 -8.01 11.00
N LEU A 93 -3.08 -7.52 12.24
CA LEU A 93 -3.05 -6.09 12.53
C LEU A 93 -1.75 -5.44 12.11
N ILE A 94 -0.62 -6.14 12.27
CA ILE A 94 0.67 -5.68 11.77
C ILE A 94 0.60 -5.55 10.25
N TYR A 95 0.14 -6.59 9.54
CA TYR A 95 0.04 -6.58 8.09
C TYR A 95 -0.85 -5.45 7.55
N TYR A 96 -2.07 -5.31 8.07
CA TYR A 96 -2.99 -4.27 7.58
C TYR A 96 -2.62 -2.88 8.09
N GLY A 97 -2.01 -2.77 9.27
CA GLY A 97 -1.49 -1.51 9.80
C GLY A 97 -0.34 -0.97 8.95
N GLU A 98 0.55 -1.85 8.46
CA GLU A 98 1.55 -1.46 7.47
C GLU A 98 0.91 -0.94 6.18
N ILE A 99 -0.14 -1.59 5.68
CA ILE A 99 -0.85 -1.14 4.47
C ILE A 99 -1.45 0.26 4.70
N TYR A 100 -2.05 0.50 5.86
CA TYR A 100 -2.58 1.81 6.24
C TYR A 100 -1.47 2.86 6.18
N LEU A 101 -0.37 2.66 6.92
CA LEU A 101 0.72 3.64 6.97
C LEU A 101 1.35 3.86 5.60
N LYS A 102 1.50 2.80 4.80
CA LYS A 102 2.05 2.92 3.45
C LYS A 102 1.13 3.72 2.54
N TYR A 103 -0.18 3.55 2.69
CA TYR A 103 -1.15 4.31 1.93
C TYR A 103 -1.09 5.81 2.27
N ILE A 104 -0.96 6.16 3.55
CA ILE A 104 -0.76 7.56 3.99
C ILE A 104 0.55 8.14 3.44
N GLU A 105 1.65 7.40 3.52
CA GLU A 105 2.96 7.82 2.96
C GLU A 105 2.88 8.09 1.45
N LEU A 106 2.15 7.24 0.70
CA LEU A 106 2.01 7.40 -0.75
C LEU A 106 1.08 8.55 -1.17
N THR A 107 0.06 8.83 -0.35
CA THR A 107 -0.92 9.88 -0.63
C THR A 107 -0.44 11.26 -0.21
N ASN A 108 0.53 11.32 0.71
CA ASN A 108 1.14 12.57 1.17
C ASN A 108 2.65 12.56 0.93
N SER A 109 3.07 12.97 -0.28
CA SER A 109 4.45 12.85 -0.77
C SER A 109 5.51 13.64 0.02
N GLN A 110 5.10 14.50 0.95
CA GLN A 110 6.02 15.26 1.82
C GLN A 110 6.34 14.52 3.12
N LEU A 111 5.52 13.54 3.49
CA LEU A 111 5.72 12.76 4.71
C LEU A 111 6.79 11.70 4.50
N LYS A 112 7.72 11.62 5.45
CA LYS A 112 8.71 10.55 5.53
C LYS A 112 8.33 9.56 6.62
N GLU A 113 8.88 8.36 6.49
CA GLU A 113 8.75 7.31 7.50
C GLU A 113 9.14 7.78 8.92
N GLU A 114 10.18 8.63 9.02
CA GLU A 114 10.62 9.19 10.31
C GLU A 114 9.56 10.08 10.94
N ASP A 115 8.88 10.91 10.14
CA ASP A 115 7.81 11.80 10.66
C ASP A 115 6.67 10.98 11.26
N ILE A 116 6.29 9.88 10.59
CA ILE A 116 5.27 8.93 11.06
C ILE A 116 5.72 8.27 12.37
N ARG A 117 6.97 7.80 12.42
CA ARG A 117 7.54 7.11 13.59
C ARG A 117 7.62 8.03 14.81
N GLU A 118 8.08 9.26 14.62
CA GLU A 118 8.14 10.26 15.70
C GLU A 118 6.75 10.59 16.22
N GLU A 119 5.79 10.80 15.33
CA GLU A 119 4.44 11.20 15.72
C GLU A 119 3.69 10.06 16.43
N ILE A 120 3.83 8.81 15.96
CA ILE A 120 3.33 7.63 16.67
C ILE A 120 3.90 7.56 18.10
N ARG A 121 5.20 7.83 18.28
CA ARG A 121 5.83 7.85 19.61
C ARG A 121 5.30 8.97 20.50
N LYS A 122 5.00 10.15 19.95
CA LYS A 122 4.39 11.27 20.69
C LYS A 122 2.96 10.98 21.14
N LEU A 123 2.21 10.23 20.33
CA LEU A 123 0.83 9.85 20.59
C LEU A 123 0.68 8.65 21.55
N ASP A 124 1.75 8.29 22.28
CA ASP A 124 1.82 7.10 23.14
C ASP A 124 1.48 5.79 22.40
N GLY A 125 1.70 5.72 21.08
CA GLY A 125 1.53 4.54 20.24
C GLY A 125 2.60 3.47 20.46
N LYS A 126 2.78 3.03 21.71
CA LYS A 126 3.76 2.00 22.12
C LYS A 126 3.13 0.62 22.36
N GLY A 127 1.90 0.40 21.85
CA GLY A 127 1.25 -0.90 21.92
C GLY A 127 1.99 -1.94 21.07
N ASP A 128 1.87 -3.22 21.43
CA ASP A 128 2.59 -4.33 20.78
C ASP A 128 2.37 -4.35 19.25
N VAL A 129 1.14 -4.11 18.79
CA VAL A 129 0.83 -4.01 17.35
C VAL A 129 1.61 -2.86 16.71
N THR A 130 1.59 -1.68 17.31
CA THR A 130 2.23 -0.49 16.73
C THR A 130 3.75 -0.64 16.69
N MET A 131 4.33 -1.22 17.73
CA MET A 131 5.75 -1.57 17.76
C MET A 131 6.11 -2.59 16.69
N GLY A 132 5.32 -3.66 16.55
CA GLY A 132 5.52 -4.67 15.51
C GLY A 132 5.44 -4.10 14.09
N ILE A 133 4.52 -3.14 13.85
CA ILE A 133 4.44 -2.41 12.57
C ILE A 133 5.71 -1.61 12.31
N LEU A 134 6.18 -0.83 13.28
CA LEU A 134 7.40 -0.03 13.13
C LEU A 134 8.65 -0.89 12.87
N GLU A 135 8.75 -2.03 13.56
CA GLU A 135 9.84 -3.00 13.35
C GLU A 135 9.82 -3.60 11.95
N GLN A 136 8.65 -4.03 11.44
CA GLN A 136 8.56 -4.57 10.08
C GLN A 136 8.93 -3.54 9.00
N ILE A 137 8.52 -2.29 9.19
CA ILE A 137 8.88 -1.20 8.29
C ILE A 137 10.41 -1.00 8.30
N GLU A 138 11.04 -0.98 9.47
CA GLU A 138 12.49 -0.84 9.62
C GLU A 138 13.25 -1.99 8.96
N GLU A 139 12.86 -3.24 9.23
CA GLU A 139 13.47 -4.42 8.61
C GLU A 139 13.39 -4.37 7.08
N ARG A 140 12.24 -3.96 6.54
CA ARG A 140 12.04 -3.82 5.10
C ARG A 140 12.91 -2.69 4.54
N GLY A 141 13.06 -1.60 5.27
CA GLY A 141 13.97 -0.50 4.94
C GLY A 141 15.41 -0.99 4.83
N ILE A 142 15.89 -1.75 5.81
CA ILE A 142 17.23 -2.35 5.83
C ILE A 142 17.42 -3.31 4.65
N LYS A 143 16.47 -4.22 4.41
CA LYS A 143 16.53 -5.18 3.30
C LYS A 143 16.61 -4.45 1.95
N LYS A 144 15.81 -3.41 1.74
CA LYS A 144 15.87 -2.57 0.53
C LYS A 144 17.20 -1.83 0.41
N GLY A 145 17.73 -1.30 1.51
CA GLY A 145 19.03 -0.63 1.55
C GLY A 145 20.18 -1.56 1.13
N ILE A 146 20.20 -2.79 1.68
CA ILE A 146 21.19 -3.82 1.33
C ILE A 146 21.09 -4.17 -0.15
N GLN A 147 19.90 -4.47 -0.67
CA GLN A 147 19.70 -4.80 -2.08
C GLN A 147 20.16 -3.67 -3.01
N LYS A 148 19.83 -2.42 -2.65
CA LYS A 148 20.29 -1.24 -3.40
C LYS A 148 21.81 -1.10 -3.37
N GLY A 149 22.43 -1.30 -2.21
CA GLY A 149 23.88 -1.24 -2.03
C GLY A 149 24.62 -2.31 -2.83
N ILE A 150 24.12 -3.56 -2.84
CA ILE A 150 24.66 -4.64 -3.67
C ILE A 150 24.62 -4.23 -5.15
N LYS A 151 23.45 -3.80 -5.63
CA LYS A 151 23.28 -3.37 -7.04
C LYS A 151 24.16 -2.18 -7.42
N GLU A 152 24.31 -1.19 -6.54
CA GLU A 152 25.23 -0.07 -6.75
C GLU A 152 26.69 -0.54 -6.81
N GLY A 153 27.06 -1.53 -5.98
CA GLY A 153 28.36 -2.19 -6.00
C GLY A 153 28.65 -2.91 -7.32
N GLU A 154 27.71 -3.73 -7.78
CA GLU A 154 27.76 -4.41 -9.09
C GLU A 154 27.97 -3.41 -10.24
N ILE A 155 27.17 -2.34 -10.28
CA ILE A 155 27.27 -1.28 -11.28
C ILE A 155 28.63 -0.57 -11.20
N LYS A 156 29.12 -0.27 -9.99
CA LYS A 156 30.43 0.37 -9.79
C LYS A 156 31.56 -0.52 -10.28
N THR A 157 31.51 -1.82 -9.96
CA THR A 157 32.46 -2.83 -10.44
C THR A 157 32.43 -2.89 -11.97
N ALA A 158 31.26 -2.95 -12.59
CA ALA A 158 31.12 -2.94 -14.05
C ALA A 158 31.75 -1.69 -14.68
N LYS A 159 31.44 -0.50 -14.15
CA LYS A 159 32.00 0.77 -14.63
C LYS A 159 33.53 0.81 -14.55
N ASN A 160 34.10 0.34 -13.44
CA ASN A 160 35.55 0.31 -13.25
C ASN A 160 36.22 -0.68 -14.20
N SER A 161 35.67 -1.88 -14.36
CA SER A 161 36.19 -2.91 -15.26
C SER A 161 36.13 -2.47 -16.73
N LEU A 162 35.05 -1.80 -17.15
CA LEU A 162 34.94 -1.21 -18.49
C LEU A 162 35.99 -0.14 -18.75
N LYS A 163 36.25 0.74 -17.76
CA LYS A 163 37.30 1.77 -17.87
C LYS A 163 38.71 1.18 -17.98
N LEU A 164 38.93 -0.01 -17.44
CA LEU A 164 40.18 -0.77 -17.57
C LEU A 164 40.28 -1.55 -18.89
N GLY A 165 39.29 -1.45 -19.78
CA GLY A 165 39.30 -2.12 -21.07
C GLY A 165 38.99 -3.62 -21.02
N ILE A 166 38.41 -4.12 -19.92
CA ILE A 166 38.05 -5.52 -19.77
C ILE A 166 36.91 -5.87 -20.75
N PRO A 167 36.97 -7.00 -21.48
CA PRO A 167 35.91 -7.48 -22.36
C PRO A 167 34.54 -7.57 -21.69
N LEU A 168 33.46 -7.25 -22.42
CA LEU A 168 32.10 -7.13 -21.88
C LEU A 168 31.61 -8.40 -21.18
N GLU A 169 31.94 -9.56 -21.74
CA GLU A 169 31.57 -10.87 -21.23
C GLU A 169 32.23 -11.15 -19.88
N GLN A 170 33.49 -10.72 -19.71
CA GLN A 170 34.21 -10.82 -18.43
C GLN A 170 33.70 -9.79 -17.43
N VAL A 171 33.35 -8.57 -17.88
CA VAL A 171 32.73 -7.57 -17.01
C VAL A 171 31.40 -8.08 -16.45
N ALA A 172 30.55 -8.68 -17.29
CA ALA A 172 29.28 -9.26 -16.87
C ALA A 172 29.48 -10.32 -15.77
N GLN A 173 30.46 -11.21 -15.94
CA GLN A 173 30.80 -12.21 -14.92
C GLN A 173 31.34 -11.58 -13.62
N ILE A 174 32.26 -10.62 -13.69
CA ILE A 174 32.90 -10.00 -12.51
C ILE A 174 31.92 -9.14 -11.71
N SER A 175 30.99 -8.47 -12.41
CA SER A 175 30.01 -7.58 -11.79
C SER A 175 28.71 -8.27 -11.43
N GLU A 176 28.57 -9.58 -11.71
CA GLU A 176 27.33 -10.34 -11.53
C GLU A 176 26.11 -9.72 -12.27
N LEU A 177 26.37 -8.91 -13.30
CA LEU A 177 25.35 -8.27 -14.14
C LEU A 177 25.12 -9.05 -15.43
N THR A 178 23.94 -8.87 -16.01
CA THR A 178 23.68 -9.38 -17.35
C THR A 178 24.51 -8.63 -18.40
N LEU A 179 24.81 -9.30 -19.52
CA LEU A 179 25.54 -8.69 -20.63
C LEU A 179 24.80 -7.46 -21.19
N GLU A 180 23.46 -7.46 -21.15
CA GLU A 180 22.63 -6.33 -21.57
C GLU A 180 22.80 -5.11 -20.65
N GLU A 181 22.81 -5.32 -19.33
CA GLU A 181 23.06 -4.27 -18.34
C GLU A 181 24.45 -3.67 -18.52
N VAL A 182 25.48 -4.51 -18.71
CA VAL A 182 26.85 -4.03 -18.97
C VAL A 182 26.93 -3.23 -20.27
N LYS A 183 26.28 -3.70 -21.35
CA LYS A 183 26.20 -2.95 -22.63
C LYS A 183 25.54 -1.59 -22.44
N LYS A 184 24.47 -1.52 -21.63
CA LYS A 184 23.80 -0.26 -21.30
C LYS A 184 24.73 0.69 -20.53
N ILE A 185 25.41 0.19 -19.51
CA ILE A 185 26.38 0.96 -18.72
C ILE A 185 27.51 1.50 -19.62
N LYS A 186 28.03 0.69 -20.55
CA LYS A 186 29.05 1.14 -21.51
C LYS A 186 28.57 2.30 -22.38
N ARG A 187 27.35 2.21 -22.94
CA ARG A 187 26.74 3.30 -23.73
C ARG A 187 26.55 4.58 -22.91
N GLU A 188 26.26 4.47 -21.62
CA GLU A 188 26.13 5.62 -20.72
C GLU A 188 27.48 6.27 -20.40
N LEU A 189 28.59 5.52 -20.42
CA LEU A 189 29.95 6.03 -20.21
C LEU A 189 30.56 6.70 -21.46
N GLU A 190 30.08 6.36 -22.65
CA GLU A 190 30.55 6.89 -23.94
C GLU A 190 29.78 8.15 -24.40
N LYS A 191 28.76 8.57 -23.63
CA LYS A 191 28.05 9.84 -23.79
C LYS A 191 28.72 10.95 -23.00
#